data_AF-A0A9E3DXR7-F1
#
_entry.id   AF-A0A9E3DXR7-F1
#
_cell.length_a   1.000
_cell.length_b   1.000
_cell.length_c   1.000
_cell.angle_alpha   90.00
_cell.angle_beta   90.00
_cell.angle_gamma   90.00
#
_symmetry.space_group_name_H-M   'P 1'
#
loop_
_entity.id
_entity.type
_entity.pdbx_description
1 polymer ?
#
loop_
_entity_poly.entity_id
_entity_poly.type
_entity_poly.pdbx_seq_one_letter_code
_entity_poly.pdbx_strand_id
1 'polypeptide(L)'
;MIEWVDPPFTAGHWVPDLVTAAGGTPVAASPGEPSAAVSWAEIAAAAPDLVVVAPCGYHLTGAADQARIAAAALPGLPVWAIDADAIIVRPGPRLVTGVEALAAVLHPGTAEPAPPGTVVRVA
;
A
#
# COMPACT_ATOMS: atom_id res chain seq x y z
N MET A 1 2.12 4.16 -0.44
CA MET A 1 0.88 3.40 -0.69
C MET A 1 0.05 4.11 -1.74
N ILE A 2 -0.63 3.34 -2.59
CA ILE A 2 -1.47 3.85 -3.69
C ILE A 2 -2.90 3.36 -3.48
N GLU A 3 -3.86 4.28 -3.37
CA GLU A 3 -5.28 3.97 -3.11
C GLU A 3 -6.12 3.86 -4.40
N TRP A 4 -5.60 4.33 -5.52
CA TRP A 4 -6.21 4.20 -6.84
C TRP A 4 -5.12 4.25 -7.90
N VAL A 5 -5.29 3.60 -9.06
CA VAL A 5 -4.23 3.46 -10.07
C VAL A 5 -4.51 4.18 -11.39
N ASP A 6 -5.71 4.72 -11.61
CA ASP A 6 -6.07 5.42 -12.85
C ASP A 6 -7.01 6.64 -12.62
N PRO A 7 -6.46 7.86 -12.52
CA PRO A 7 -5.03 8.18 -12.37
C PRO A 7 -4.51 7.75 -10.98
N PRO A 8 -3.19 7.61 -10.75
CA PRO A 8 -2.73 7.12 -9.46
C PRO A 8 -3.00 8.13 -8.34
N PHE A 9 -3.55 7.64 -7.23
CA PHE A 9 -3.74 8.42 -6.00
C PHE A 9 -2.83 7.89 -4.90
N THR A 10 -2.05 8.79 -4.31
CA THR A 10 -1.28 8.47 -3.10
C THR A 10 -2.18 8.51 -1.88
N ALA A 11 -1.88 7.62 -0.94
CA ALA A 11 -2.68 7.46 0.25
C ALA A 11 -2.57 8.66 1.19
N GLY A 12 -3.68 9.09 1.79
CA GLY A 12 -3.74 10.21 2.73
C GLY A 12 -4.23 9.83 4.12
N HIS A 13 -4.66 10.82 4.89
CA HIS A 13 -5.27 10.67 6.21
C HIS A 13 -4.36 9.88 7.17
N TRP A 14 -4.84 8.77 7.72
CA TRP A 14 -4.11 7.92 8.67
C TRP A 14 -3.25 6.85 7.98
N VAL A 15 -3.37 6.67 6.66
CA VAL A 15 -2.66 5.58 5.97
C VAL A 15 -1.13 5.75 6.02
N PRO A 16 -0.56 6.96 5.87
CA PRO A 16 0.87 7.18 6.10
C PRO A 16 1.32 6.83 7.53
N ASP A 17 0.46 7.00 8.53
CA ASP A 17 0.75 6.61 9.91
C ASP A 17 0.83 5.09 10.06
N LEU A 18 0.00 4.33 9.32
CA LEU A 18 0.09 2.86 9.31
C LEU A 18 1.41 2.36 8.73
N VAL A 19 1.87 2.98 7.64
CA VAL A 19 3.18 2.68 7.04
C VAL A 19 4.30 2.98 8.02
N THR A 20 4.22 4.10 8.73
CA THR A 20 5.21 4.50 9.75
C THR A 20 5.20 3.53 10.95
N ALA A 21 4.02 3.18 11.44
CA ALA A 21 3.85 2.19 12.52
C ALA A 21 4.36 0.79 12.15
N ALA A 22 4.32 0.44 10.86
CA ALA A 22 4.87 -0.80 10.32
C ALA A 22 6.39 -0.77 10.12
N GLY A 23 7.07 0.34 10.45
CA GLY A 23 8.52 0.50 10.31
C GLY A 23 8.98 1.06 8.95
N GLY A 24 8.04 1.50 8.11
CA GLY A 24 8.33 2.10 6.80
C GLY A 24 8.43 3.62 6.84
N THR A 25 8.82 4.21 5.70
CA THR A 25 8.79 5.65 5.47
C THR A 25 7.86 5.96 4.29
N PRO A 26 6.74 6.67 4.49
CA PRO A 26 5.92 7.15 3.38
C PRO A 26 6.70 8.18 2.53
N VAL A 27 7.00 7.86 1.27
CA VAL A 27 7.78 8.76 0.39
C VAL A 27 6.93 9.58 -0.59
N ALA A 28 5.67 9.19 -0.79
CA ALA A 28 4.76 9.81 -1.77
C ALA A 28 3.47 10.33 -1.12
N ALA A 29 3.44 10.44 0.21
CA ALA A 29 2.28 10.83 0.99
C ALA A 29 2.69 11.50 2.30
N SER A 30 1.89 12.46 2.76
CA SER A 30 2.10 13.17 4.02
C SER A 30 1.01 12.77 5.04
N PRO A 31 1.38 12.45 6.29
CA PRO A 31 0.40 12.19 7.36
C PRO A 31 -0.60 13.33 7.53
N GLY A 32 -1.89 12.99 7.69
CA GLY A 32 -2.97 13.95 7.92
C GLY A 32 -3.45 14.74 6.70
N GLU A 33 -2.74 14.67 5.56
CA GLU A 33 -3.16 15.31 4.31
C GLU A 33 -4.16 14.45 3.54
N PRO A 34 -5.07 15.04 2.72
CA PRO A 34 -5.96 14.28 1.86
C PRO A 34 -5.21 13.40 0.86
N SER A 35 -5.85 12.30 0.43
CA SER A 35 -5.35 11.53 -0.71
C SER A 35 -5.27 12.41 -1.96
N ALA A 36 -4.17 12.32 -2.71
CA ALA A 36 -3.89 13.23 -3.81
C ALA A 36 -3.69 12.48 -5.12
N ALA A 37 -4.27 13.01 -6.20
CA ALA A 37 -3.95 12.57 -7.56
C ALA A 37 -2.49 12.98 -7.87
N VAL A 38 -1.71 12.01 -8.34
CA VAL A 38 -0.32 12.21 -8.78
C VAL A 38 -0.13 11.55 -10.14
N SER A 39 1.03 11.74 -10.74
CA SER A 39 1.48 10.97 -11.90
C SER A 39 2.39 9.81 -11.47
N TRP A 40 2.47 8.79 -12.32
CA TRP A 40 3.44 7.70 -12.14
C TRP A 40 4.89 8.20 -12.13
N ALA A 41 5.18 9.28 -12.87
CA ALA A 41 6.50 9.92 -12.88
C ALA A 41 6.85 10.54 -11.52
N GLU A 42 5.90 11.18 -10.84
CA GLU A 42 6.11 11.71 -9.49
C GLU A 42 6.32 10.59 -8.47
N ILE A 43 5.58 9.49 -8.58
CA ILE A 43 5.78 8.30 -7.72
C ILE A 43 7.18 7.71 -7.94
N ALA A 44 7.62 7.58 -9.19
CA ALA A 44 8.96 7.09 -9.51
C ALA A 44 10.06 8.04 -9.01
N ALA A 45 9.85 9.36 -9.14
CA ALA A 45 10.80 10.37 -8.68
C ALA A 45 10.96 10.40 -7.15
N ALA A 46 9.93 9.98 -6.40
CA ALA A 46 10.01 9.79 -4.95
C ALA A 46 10.92 8.60 -4.53
N ALA A 47 11.44 7.83 -5.49
CA ALA A 47 12.36 6.71 -5.29
C ALA A 47 11.93 5.71 -4.19
N PRO A 48 10.71 5.14 -4.28
CA PRO A 48 10.27 4.12 -3.33
C PRO A 48 11.10 2.84 -3.44
N ASP A 49 11.31 2.14 -2.33
CA ASP A 49 11.87 0.79 -2.32
C ASP A 49 10.85 -0.27 -2.77
N LEU A 50 9.56 -0.02 -2.52
CA LEU A 50 8.44 -0.83 -2.97
C LEU A 50 7.13 -0.02 -3.01
N VAL A 51 6.13 -0.57 -3.70
CA VAL A 51 4.77 -0.02 -3.73
C VAL A 51 3.78 -1.03 -3.18
N VAL A 52 2.89 -0.55 -2.31
CA VAL A 52 1.71 -1.29 -1.86
C VAL A 52 0.47 -0.60 -2.42
N VAL A 53 -0.32 -1.34 -3.20
CA VAL A 53 -1.59 -0.92 -3.79
C VAL A 53 -2.73 -1.38 -2.88
N ALA A 54 -3.49 -0.42 -2.40
CA ALA A 54 -4.49 -0.56 -1.34
C ALA A 54 -5.81 0.11 -1.74
N PRO A 55 -6.49 -0.40 -2.78
CA PRO A 55 -7.65 0.29 -3.33
C PRO A 55 -8.89 0.07 -2.46
N CYS A 56 -9.60 1.18 -2.16
CA CYS A 56 -10.82 1.11 -1.37
C CYS A 56 -11.93 0.35 -2.13
N GLY A 57 -12.76 -0.40 -1.39
CA GLY A 57 -13.85 -1.19 -1.98
C GLY A 57 -13.42 -2.48 -2.69
N TYR A 58 -12.14 -2.85 -2.65
CA TYR A 58 -11.66 -4.13 -3.18
C TYR A 58 -11.06 -5.01 -2.08
N HIS A 59 -11.39 -6.30 -2.16
CA HIS A 59 -10.66 -7.35 -1.44
C HIS A 59 -9.39 -7.75 -2.19
N LEU A 60 -8.57 -8.61 -1.57
CA LEU A 60 -7.22 -8.92 -2.05
C LEU A 60 -7.13 -9.27 -3.56
N THR A 61 -8.05 -10.08 -4.09
CA THR A 61 -8.05 -10.44 -5.52
C THR A 61 -8.19 -9.21 -6.42
N GLY A 62 -9.13 -8.33 -6.12
CA GLY A 62 -9.33 -7.10 -6.88
C GLY A 62 -8.17 -6.12 -6.70
N ALA A 63 -7.61 -6.04 -5.50
CA ALA A 63 -6.40 -5.26 -5.24
C ALA A 63 -5.20 -5.77 -6.04
N ALA A 64 -5.05 -7.09 -6.19
CA ALA A 64 -4.01 -7.71 -7.00
C ALA A 64 -4.17 -7.38 -8.50
N ASP A 65 -5.40 -7.31 -9.00
CA ASP A 65 -5.68 -6.87 -10.37
C ASP A 65 -5.26 -5.42 -10.59
N GLN A 66 -5.57 -4.52 -9.65
CA GLN A 66 -5.12 -3.11 -9.68
C GLN A 66 -3.60 -3.00 -9.58
N ALA A 67 -2.96 -3.81 -8.73
CA ALA A 67 -1.51 -3.82 -8.55
C ALA A 67 -0.75 -4.19 -9.83
N ARG A 68 -1.34 -4.95 -10.76
CA ARG A 68 -0.71 -5.22 -12.06
C ARG A 68 -0.56 -3.96 -12.91
N ILE A 69 -1.48 -3.00 -12.78
CA ILE A 69 -1.39 -1.70 -13.47
C ILE A 69 -0.21 -0.91 -12.91
N ALA A 70 -0.07 -0.86 -11.58
CA ALA A 70 1.06 -0.21 -10.92
C ALA A 70 2.40 -0.86 -11.28
N ALA A 71 2.47 -2.20 -11.33
CA ALA A 71 3.66 -2.93 -11.74
C ALA A 71 4.07 -2.64 -13.19
N ALA A 72 3.10 -2.50 -14.11
CA ALA A 72 3.37 -2.10 -15.48
C ALA A 72 3.88 -0.66 -15.59
N ALA A 73 3.39 0.25 -14.73
CA ALA A 73 3.81 1.65 -14.70
C ALA A 73 5.17 1.88 -14.01
N LEU A 74 5.58 0.99 -13.11
CA LEU A 74 6.82 1.07 -12.32
C LEU A 74 7.67 -0.19 -12.52
N PRO A 75 8.20 -0.42 -13.73
CA PRO A 75 8.92 -1.66 -14.05
C PRO A 75 10.17 -1.83 -13.17
N GLY A 76 10.33 -3.04 -12.62
CA GLY A 76 11.46 -3.40 -11.76
C GLY A 76 11.30 -3.06 -10.28
N LEU A 77 10.24 -2.34 -9.91
CA LEU A 77 9.92 -2.06 -8.53
C LEU A 77 9.06 -3.20 -7.93
N PRO A 78 9.34 -3.67 -6.69
CA PRO A 78 8.46 -4.59 -6.02
C PRO A 78 7.06 -3.99 -5.81
N VAL A 79 6.03 -4.70 -6.24
CA VAL A 79 4.64 -4.25 -6.09
C VAL A 79 3.82 -5.31 -5.37
N TRP A 80 3.13 -4.87 -4.32
CA TRP A 80 2.24 -5.66 -3.49
C TRP A 80 0.81 -5.14 -3.57
N ALA A 81 -0.14 -6.05 -3.39
CA ALA A 81 -1.54 -5.72 -3.13
C ALA A 81 -1.89 -6.06 -1.68
N ILE A 82 -2.78 -5.28 -1.09
CA ILE A 82 -3.32 -5.47 0.26
C ILE A 82 -4.85 -5.37 0.24
N ASP A 83 -5.54 -6.15 1.08
CA ASP A 83 -7.00 -6.06 1.26
C ASP A 83 -7.38 -4.80 2.03
N ALA A 84 -7.35 -3.66 1.34
CA ALA A 84 -7.52 -2.37 1.96
C ALA A 84 -8.92 -2.21 2.59
N ASP A 85 -9.96 -2.76 1.96
CA ASP A 85 -11.34 -2.68 2.45
C ASP A 85 -11.50 -3.34 3.84
N ALA A 86 -10.79 -4.45 4.07
CA ALA A 86 -10.84 -5.16 5.34
C ALA A 86 -9.99 -4.49 6.44
N ILE A 87 -8.75 -4.09 6.12
CA ILE A 87 -7.73 -3.81 7.15
C ILE A 87 -7.04 -2.43 7.07
N ILE A 88 -7.35 -1.58 6.09
CA ILE A 88 -6.72 -0.26 5.93
C ILE A 88 -7.72 0.88 6.04
N VAL A 89 -8.84 0.82 5.31
CA VAL A 89 -9.70 1.99 5.07
C VAL A 89 -10.81 2.18 6.11
N ARG A 90 -11.06 1.17 6.96
CA ARG A 90 -12.11 1.25 7.99
C ARG A 90 -11.48 1.61 9.34
N PRO A 91 -11.87 2.73 9.99
CA PRO A 91 -11.33 3.09 11.28
C PRO A 91 -11.83 2.12 12.35
N GLY A 92 -10.94 1.27 12.86
CA GLY A 92 -11.29 0.28 13.87
C GLY A 92 -10.12 -0.62 14.26
N PRO A 93 -10.34 -1.61 15.15
CA PRO A 93 -9.27 -2.45 15.71
C PRO A 93 -8.45 -3.19 14.66
N ARG A 94 -9.03 -3.48 13.49
CA ARG A 94 -8.35 -4.18 12.39
C ARG A 94 -7.25 -3.34 11.72
N LEU A 95 -7.11 -2.06 12.04
CA LEU A 95 -5.95 -1.28 11.62
C LEU A 95 -4.65 -1.87 12.17
N VAL A 96 -4.68 -2.52 13.35
CA VAL A 96 -3.52 -3.26 13.88
C VAL A 96 -3.13 -4.39 12.92
N THR A 97 -4.11 -5.15 12.41
CA THR A 97 -3.88 -6.17 11.38
C THR A 97 -3.33 -5.56 10.08
N GLY A 98 -3.77 -4.37 9.71
CA GLY A 98 -3.19 -3.61 8.60
C GLY A 98 -1.71 -3.30 8.80
N VAL A 99 -1.34 -2.84 10.00
CA VAL A 99 0.06 -2.57 10.39
C VAL A 99 0.89 -3.86 10.37
N GLU A 100 0.38 -4.96 10.94
CA GLU A 100 1.05 -6.27 10.93
C GLU A 100 1.29 -6.78 9.51
N ALA A 101 0.28 -6.66 8.63
CA ALA A 101 0.38 -7.04 7.23
C ALA A 101 1.41 -6.18 6.47
N LEU A 102 1.45 -4.87 6.73
CA LEU A 102 2.46 -3.98 6.17
C LEU A 102 3.86 -4.33 6.70
N ALA A 103 4.01 -4.59 8.00
CA ALA A 103 5.30 -4.93 8.60
C ALA A 103 5.88 -6.21 7.99
N ALA A 104 5.03 -7.21 7.73
CA ALA A 104 5.43 -8.44 7.05
C ALA A 104 5.95 -8.19 5.61
N VAL A 105 5.36 -7.22 4.90
CA VAL A 105 5.81 -6.82 3.56
C VAL A 105 7.13 -6.04 3.62
N LEU A 106 7.26 -5.11 4.58
CA LEU A 106 8.41 -4.22 4.70
C LEU A 106 9.65 -4.93 5.28
N HIS A 107 9.46 -5.94 6.11
CA HIS A 107 10.53 -6.57 6.90
C HIS A 107 10.53 -8.11 6.78
N PRO A 108 10.66 -8.66 5.55
CA PRO A 108 10.58 -10.10 5.33
C PRO A 108 11.69 -10.84 6.09
N GLY A 109 11.31 -11.82 6.92
CA GLY A 109 12.23 -12.63 7.72
C GLY A 109 12.55 -12.07 9.12
N THR A 110 12.06 -10.88 9.44
CA THR A 110 12.16 -10.25 10.77
C THR A 110 10.80 -10.05 11.42
N ALA A 111 9.79 -9.65 10.65
CA ALA A 111 8.42 -9.57 11.12
C ALA A 111 7.73 -10.94 11.05
N GLU A 112 6.67 -11.11 11.85
CA GLU A 112 5.75 -12.24 11.71
C GLU A 112 5.16 -12.27 10.28
N PRO A 113 4.85 -13.46 9.74
CA PRO A 113 4.21 -13.56 8.44
C PRO A 113 2.89 -12.79 8.40
N ALA A 114 2.59 -12.22 7.24
CA ALA A 114 1.33 -11.51 7.06
C ALA A 114 0.15 -12.45 7.33
N PRO A 115 -0.93 -11.98 7.98
CA PRO A 115 -2.11 -12.80 8.18
C PRO A 115 -2.63 -13.36 6.84
N PRO A 116 -3.04 -14.64 6.78
CA PRO A 116 -3.42 -15.27 5.52
C PRO A 116 -4.50 -14.47 4.77
N GLY A 117 -4.30 -14.27 3.46
CA GLY A 117 -5.28 -13.58 2.60
C GLY A 117 -5.30 -12.06 2.76
N THR A 118 -4.32 -11.45 3.43
CA THR A 118 -4.26 -9.98 3.58
C THR A 118 -3.39 -9.29 2.54
N VAL A 119 -2.31 -9.93 2.08
CA VAL A 119 -1.37 -9.36 1.11
C VAL A 119 -0.93 -10.39 0.07
N VAL A 120 -0.53 -9.91 -1.11
CA VAL A 120 0.09 -10.73 -2.16
C VAL A 120 1.09 -9.91 -2.95
N ARG A 121 2.24 -10.49 -3.29
CA ARG A 121 3.22 -9.86 -4.20
C ARG A 121 2.80 -10.09 -5.65
N VAL A 122 2.84 -9.03 -6.44
CA VAL A 122 2.46 -9.02 -7.85
C VAL A 122 3.67 -8.86 -8.78
N ALA A 123 4.66 -8.07 -8.37
CA ALA A 123 5.94 -7.90 -9.07
C ALA A 123 7.11 -7.82 -8.08
#